data_AF-A0A7C1F871-F1
#
_entry.id   AF-A0A7C1F871-F1
#
_cell.length_a   1.000
_cell.length_b   1.000
_cell.length_c   1.000
_cell.angle_alpha   90.00
_cell.angle_beta   90.00
_cell.angle_gamma   90.00
#
_symmetry.space_group_name_H-M   'P 1'
#
loop_
_entity.id
_entity.type
_entity.pdbx_description
1 polymer ?
#
loop_
_entity_poly.entity_id
_entity_poly.type
_entity_poly.pdbx_seq_one_letter_code
_entity_poly.pdbx_strand_id
1 'polypeptide(L)'
;MLTQEEIRAQIHAFDLDDYADPILKSVKNAIHIRREQVEDEAIPIGASKLGGSPDVPPDFTWYTYQDTPLTFIGQFRLSEVAPHDVDHLLPERGMLYFFYEGNSFPYEGDVSNATRVLYLPEEDVELRRIPHPTVKGKWRETGAASITCDIFSVDNN
;
A
#
# COMPACT_ATOMS: atom_id res chain seq x y z
N MET A 1 19.11 -12.47 -0.45
CA MET A 1 18.58 -12.62 -1.81
C MET A 1 18.32 -14.08 -2.04
N LEU A 2 17.29 -14.38 -2.83
CA LEU A 2 17.08 -15.73 -3.34
C LEU A 2 17.91 -15.89 -4.63
N THR A 3 18.62 -17.00 -4.75
CA THR A 3 19.33 -17.34 -5.99
C THR A 3 18.36 -17.98 -7.00
N GLN A 4 18.72 -17.95 -8.29
CA GLN A 4 17.94 -18.69 -9.30
C GLN A 4 17.88 -20.19 -9.01
N GLU A 5 18.92 -20.76 -8.37
CA GLU A 5 18.93 -22.17 -7.97
C GLU A 5 17.92 -22.46 -6.86
N GLU A 6 17.80 -21.58 -5.87
CA GLU A 6 16.78 -21.71 -4.81
C GLU A 6 15.37 -21.60 -5.38
N ILE A 7 15.16 -20.71 -6.35
CA ILE A 7 13.88 -20.57 -7.04
C ILE A 7 13.58 -21.82 -7.88
N ARG A 8 14.56 -22.37 -8.61
CA ARG A 8 14.40 -23.64 -9.35
C ARG A 8 14.07 -24.80 -8.40
N ALA A 9 14.72 -24.88 -7.25
CA ALA A 9 14.44 -25.91 -6.26
C ALA A 9 13.00 -25.83 -5.74
N GLN A 10 12.48 -24.62 -5.50
CA GLN A 10 11.06 -24.44 -5.13
C GLN A 10 10.13 -24.82 -6.29
N ILE A 11 10.41 -24.38 -7.52
CA ILE A 11 9.60 -24.73 -8.70
C ILE A 11 9.49 -26.25 -8.85
N HIS A 12 10.60 -26.98 -8.70
CA HIS A 12 10.61 -28.44 -8.73
C HIS A 12 9.81 -29.05 -7.57
N ALA A 13 9.96 -28.53 -6.35
CA ALA A 13 9.23 -29.01 -5.17
C ALA A 13 7.70 -28.85 -5.28
N PHE A 14 7.22 -27.96 -6.16
CA PHE A 14 5.80 -27.76 -6.46
C PHE A 14 5.35 -28.42 -7.77
N ASP A 15 6.17 -29.27 -8.39
CA ASP A 15 5.90 -29.94 -9.68
C ASP A 15 5.59 -28.97 -10.83
N LEU A 16 6.30 -27.83 -10.88
CA LEU A 16 6.12 -26.75 -11.87
C LEU A 16 7.26 -26.66 -12.90
N ASP A 17 8.04 -27.74 -13.07
CA ASP A 17 9.26 -27.75 -13.89
C ASP A 17 9.05 -27.26 -15.34
N ASP A 18 7.92 -27.60 -15.96
CA ASP A 18 7.55 -27.15 -17.32
C ASP A 18 7.44 -25.62 -17.45
N TYR A 19 7.28 -24.92 -16.32
CA TYR A 19 7.17 -23.47 -16.23
C TYR A 19 8.44 -22.80 -15.68
N ALA A 20 9.51 -23.55 -15.43
CA ALA A 20 10.71 -23.03 -14.77
C ALA A 20 11.30 -21.81 -15.49
N ASP A 21 11.55 -21.92 -16.79
CA ASP A 21 12.16 -20.84 -17.58
C ASP A 21 11.22 -19.62 -17.72
N PRO A 22 9.92 -19.76 -18.02
CA PRO A 22 8.98 -18.65 -17.96
C PRO A 22 8.93 -17.95 -16.59
N ILE A 23 8.91 -18.71 -15.49
CA ILE A 23 8.86 -18.15 -14.14
C ILE A 23 10.13 -17.36 -13.87
N LEU A 24 11.32 -17.96 -14.07
CA LEU A 24 12.61 -17.31 -13.83
C LEU A 24 12.79 -16.03 -14.64
N LYS A 25 12.34 -16.03 -15.91
CA LYS A 25 12.39 -14.84 -16.75
C LYS A 25 11.46 -13.72 -16.29
N SER A 26 10.44 -14.05 -15.49
CA SER A 26 9.43 -13.10 -15.00
C SER A 26 9.73 -12.54 -13.61
N VAL A 27 10.74 -13.08 -12.92
CA VAL A 27 11.04 -12.70 -11.53
C VAL A 27 11.54 -11.25 -11.46
N LYS A 28 11.07 -10.52 -10.46
CA LYS A 28 11.40 -9.12 -10.18
C LYS A 28 11.69 -8.92 -8.70
N ASN A 29 12.48 -7.91 -8.39
CA ASN A 29 12.57 -7.41 -7.02
C ASN A 29 11.20 -6.91 -6.57
N ALA A 30 10.88 -7.12 -5.30
CA ALA A 30 9.62 -6.71 -4.71
C ALA A 30 9.82 -6.29 -3.25
N ILE A 31 9.06 -5.28 -2.84
CA ILE A 31 8.97 -4.87 -1.45
C ILE A 31 7.84 -5.68 -0.82
N HIS A 32 8.17 -6.48 0.19
CA HIS A 32 7.23 -7.30 0.93
C HIS A 32 6.69 -6.52 2.12
N ILE A 33 5.38 -6.27 2.11
CA ILE A 33 4.69 -5.60 3.21
C ILE A 33 4.21 -6.66 4.19
N ARG A 34 4.70 -6.62 5.43
CA ARG A 34 4.10 -7.34 6.55
C ARG A 34 3.19 -6.41 7.31
N ARG A 35 2.09 -6.98 7.82
CA ARG A 35 1.06 -6.25 8.55
C ARG A 35 0.87 -6.84 9.93
N GLU A 36 0.72 -5.97 10.91
CA GLU A 36 0.31 -6.31 12.27
C GLU A 36 -0.91 -5.47 12.63
N GLN A 37 -2.00 -6.15 12.99
CA GLN A 37 -3.22 -5.48 13.40
C GLN A 37 -3.01 -4.85 14.77
N VAL A 38 -3.26 -3.54 14.85
CA VAL A 38 -3.10 -2.74 16.07
C VAL A 38 -4.24 -1.71 16.13
N GLU A 39 -4.50 -1.17 17.32
CA GLU A 39 -5.42 -0.03 17.44
C GLU A 39 -4.86 1.16 16.66
N ASP A 40 -5.73 1.91 15.98
CA ASP A 40 -5.31 2.99 15.10
C ASP A 40 -4.49 4.02 15.88
N GLU A 41 -4.99 4.44 17.04
CA GLU A 41 -4.37 5.42 17.94
C GLU A 41 -2.99 5.00 18.45
N ALA A 42 -2.64 3.70 18.38
CA ALA A 42 -1.32 3.21 18.74
C ALA A 42 -0.27 3.43 17.64
N ILE A 43 -0.70 3.66 16.40
CA ILE A 43 0.18 3.93 15.26
C ILE A 43 0.62 5.40 15.30
N PRO A 44 1.94 5.71 15.30
CA PRO A 44 2.44 7.07 15.27
C PRO A 44 1.89 7.86 14.07
N ILE A 45 1.61 9.16 14.27
CA ILE A 45 1.13 10.04 13.21
C ILE A 45 2.15 10.08 12.07
N GLY A 46 1.68 9.80 10.85
CA GLY A 46 2.48 9.83 9.64
C GLY A 46 3.38 8.61 9.44
N ALA A 47 3.26 7.55 10.25
CA ALA A 47 3.90 6.27 9.97
C ALA A 47 3.20 5.53 8.84
N SER A 48 3.86 4.57 8.20
CA SER A 48 3.20 3.72 7.21
C SER A 48 2.15 2.81 7.86
N LYS A 49 0.98 2.69 7.23
CA LYS A 49 -0.15 1.89 7.74
C LYS A 49 -1.16 1.53 6.66
N LEU A 50 -1.93 0.49 6.91
CA LEU A 50 -3.10 0.08 6.12
C LEU A 50 -4.37 0.27 6.94
N GLY A 51 -5.44 0.75 6.31
CA GLY A 51 -6.75 0.96 6.94
C GLY A 51 -6.76 2.01 8.06
N GLY A 52 -7.86 2.07 8.81
CA GLY A 52 -8.09 3.09 9.84
C GLY A 52 -8.32 4.49 9.24
N SER A 53 -7.81 5.51 9.92
CA SER A 53 -7.92 6.92 9.57
C SER A 53 -6.60 7.47 9.00
N PRO A 54 -6.61 8.23 7.89
CA PRO A 54 -5.39 8.78 7.32
C PRO A 54 -4.81 9.92 8.17
N ASP A 55 -3.49 10.08 8.13
CA ASP A 55 -2.76 11.21 8.70
C ASP A 55 -2.44 12.22 7.60
N VAL A 56 -3.17 13.33 7.57
CA VAL A 56 -3.16 14.27 6.44
C VAL A 56 -2.91 15.70 6.89
N PRO A 57 -2.47 16.59 5.99
CA PRO A 57 -2.32 18.01 6.29
C PRO A 57 -3.62 18.70 6.75
N PRO A 58 -3.53 19.83 7.48
CA PRO A 58 -4.70 20.54 8.00
C PRO A 58 -5.69 21.06 6.94
N ASP A 59 -5.24 21.26 5.71
CA ASP A 59 -6.03 21.74 4.56
C ASP A 59 -6.59 20.61 3.69
N PHE A 60 -6.35 19.35 4.07
CA PHE A 60 -6.86 18.20 3.33
C PHE A 60 -8.39 18.20 3.24
N THR A 61 -8.89 18.00 2.02
CA THR A 61 -10.31 17.81 1.71
C THR A 61 -10.54 16.36 1.30
N TRP A 62 -11.52 15.71 1.94
CA TRP A 62 -11.82 14.31 1.68
C TRP A 62 -12.30 14.08 0.24
N TYR A 63 -11.73 13.08 -0.44
CA TYR A 63 -12.11 12.75 -1.82
C TYR A 63 -13.46 12.05 -1.88
N THR A 64 -14.30 12.42 -2.85
CA THR A 64 -15.63 11.84 -3.03
C THR A 64 -15.80 11.25 -4.43
N TYR A 65 -16.63 10.22 -4.51
CA TYR A 65 -17.16 9.66 -5.75
C TYR A 65 -18.68 9.56 -5.62
N GLN A 66 -19.43 10.18 -6.54
CA GLN A 66 -20.90 10.25 -6.48
C GLN A 66 -21.42 10.67 -5.08
N ASP A 67 -20.87 11.77 -4.55
CA ASP A 67 -21.15 12.30 -3.21
C ASP A 67 -20.85 11.36 -2.03
N THR A 68 -20.22 10.22 -2.31
CA THR A 68 -19.78 9.25 -1.30
C THR A 68 -18.28 9.44 -1.03
N PRO A 69 -17.88 9.69 0.22
CA PRO A 69 -16.46 9.73 0.60
C PRO A 69 -15.73 8.42 0.26
N LEU A 70 -14.55 8.52 -0.34
CA LEU A 70 -13.72 7.35 -0.65
C LEU A 70 -13.16 6.72 0.63
N THR A 71 -13.02 5.40 0.63
CA THR A 71 -12.40 4.65 1.72
C THR A 71 -10.88 4.80 1.67
N PHE A 72 -10.28 5.12 2.83
CA PHE A 72 -8.83 5.09 2.98
C PHE A 72 -8.30 3.65 2.99
N ILE A 73 -7.32 3.38 2.12
CA ILE A 73 -6.71 2.05 1.98
C ILE A 73 -5.40 1.98 2.75
N GLY A 74 -4.58 3.02 2.69
CA GLY A 74 -3.32 3.07 3.40
C GLY A 74 -2.48 4.29 3.05
N GLN A 75 -1.49 4.54 3.89
CA GLN A 75 -0.47 5.57 3.70
C GLN A 75 0.91 4.95 3.85
N PHE A 76 1.88 5.47 3.10
CA PHE A 76 3.26 5.04 3.13
C PHE A 76 4.15 6.26 3.28
N ARG A 77 4.99 6.25 4.31
CA ARG A 77 6.12 7.15 4.41
C ARG A 77 7.26 6.58 3.58
N LEU A 78 7.62 7.25 2.50
CA LEU A 78 8.56 6.69 1.53
C LEU A 78 9.97 6.58 2.09
N SER A 79 10.37 7.39 3.07
CA SER A 79 11.64 7.17 3.78
C SER A 79 11.70 5.85 4.57
N GLU A 80 10.57 5.26 4.96
CA GLU A 80 10.50 3.92 5.56
C GLU A 80 10.58 2.81 4.49
N VAL A 81 10.18 3.12 3.26
CA VAL A 81 10.13 2.17 2.14
C VAL A 81 11.43 2.18 1.33
N ALA A 82 12.09 3.34 1.18
CA ALA A 82 13.26 3.54 0.35
C ALA A 82 14.43 2.57 0.61
N PRO A 83 14.75 2.18 1.86
CA PRO A 83 15.79 1.18 2.11
C PRO A 83 15.49 -0.20 1.52
N HIS A 84 14.23 -0.47 1.16
CA HIS A 84 13.75 -1.74 0.63
C HIS A 84 13.56 -1.72 -0.89
N ASP A 85 13.56 -0.55 -1.52
CA ASP A 85 13.39 -0.38 -2.96
C ASP A 85 14.73 -0.52 -3.70
N VAL A 86 15.17 -1.76 -3.90
CA VAL A 86 16.45 -2.09 -4.56
C VAL A 86 16.55 -1.51 -5.97
N ASP A 87 15.42 -1.38 -6.67
CA ASP A 87 15.38 -0.88 -8.05
C ASP A 87 15.25 0.66 -8.12
N HIS A 88 15.10 1.33 -6.97
CA HIS A 88 14.95 2.79 -6.84
C HIS A 88 13.86 3.36 -7.78
N LEU A 89 12.71 2.69 -7.84
CA LEU A 89 11.57 3.08 -8.69
C LEU A 89 10.64 4.09 -8.00
N LEU A 90 10.65 4.14 -6.68
CA LEU A 90 9.86 5.04 -5.87
C LEU A 90 10.68 6.28 -5.47
N PRO A 91 10.02 7.43 -5.21
CA PRO A 91 10.70 8.55 -4.57
C PRO A 91 11.30 8.13 -3.23
N GLU A 92 12.49 8.63 -2.90
CA GLU A 92 13.18 8.29 -1.63
C GLU A 92 12.51 8.87 -0.39
N ARG A 93 11.67 9.90 -0.57
CA ARG A 93 10.96 10.61 0.49
C ARG A 93 9.58 11.04 0.03
N GLY A 94 8.71 11.30 1.00
CA GLY A 94 7.36 11.81 0.83
C GLY A 94 6.33 10.90 1.46
N MET A 95 5.07 11.34 1.42
CA MET A 95 3.92 10.56 1.88
C MET A 95 3.06 10.16 0.68
N LEU A 96 2.76 8.86 0.55
CA LEU A 96 1.90 8.32 -0.49
C LEU A 96 0.62 7.76 0.13
N TYR A 97 -0.55 8.18 -0.37
CA TYR A 97 -1.85 7.77 0.15
C TYR A 97 -2.71 7.15 -0.94
N PHE A 98 -3.50 6.15 -0.56
CA PHE A 98 -4.40 5.44 -1.44
C PHE A 98 -5.83 5.49 -0.92
N PHE A 99 -6.77 5.87 -1.79
CA PHE A 99 -8.20 5.89 -1.52
C PHE A 99 -8.98 5.19 -2.63
N TYR A 100 -10.04 4.49 -2.26
CA TYR A 100 -10.87 3.71 -3.19
C TYR A 100 -12.34 3.69 -2.78
N GLU A 101 -13.24 3.65 -3.75
CA GLU A 101 -14.67 3.36 -3.53
C GLU A 101 -14.79 1.88 -3.13
N GLY A 102 -15.14 1.60 -1.88
CA GLY A 102 -15.22 0.23 -1.35
C GLY A 102 -16.64 -0.31 -1.12
N ASN A 103 -17.68 0.44 -1.49
CA ASN A 103 -19.07 0.13 -1.14
C ASN A 103 -19.94 -0.29 -2.34
N SER A 104 -19.53 0.08 -3.55
CA SER A 104 -20.27 -0.09 -4.79
C SER A 104 -19.28 -0.56 -5.83
N PHE A 105 -19.19 -1.85 -6.10
CA PHE A 105 -18.42 -2.34 -7.25
C PHE A 105 -18.94 -1.64 -8.51
N PRO A 106 -18.18 -0.70 -9.11
CA PRO A 106 -18.73 0.09 -10.19
C PRO A 106 -18.43 -0.67 -11.49
N TYR A 107 -19.10 -1.81 -11.67
CA TYR A 107 -19.02 -2.58 -12.92
C TYR A 107 -19.81 -1.89 -14.05
N GLU A 108 -20.60 -0.86 -13.74
CA GLU A 108 -21.36 -0.06 -14.70
C GLU A 108 -21.20 1.44 -14.39
N GLY A 109 -20.70 2.22 -15.36
CA GLY A 109 -20.57 3.69 -15.25
C GLY A 109 -19.15 4.23 -15.38
N ASP A 110 -19.00 5.56 -15.28
CA ASP A 110 -17.69 6.22 -15.26
C ASP A 110 -17.00 6.02 -13.91
N VAL A 111 -15.88 5.30 -13.92
CA VAL A 111 -15.07 4.94 -12.75
C VAL A 111 -13.81 5.79 -12.58
N SER A 112 -13.61 6.80 -13.44
CA SER A 112 -12.41 7.65 -13.44
C SER A 112 -12.14 8.33 -12.09
N ASN A 113 -13.17 8.44 -11.24
CA ASN A 113 -13.08 9.09 -9.94
C ASN A 113 -13.29 8.17 -8.72
N ALA A 114 -13.41 6.86 -8.94
CA ALA A 114 -13.59 5.88 -7.87
C ALA A 114 -12.28 5.54 -7.12
N THR A 115 -11.13 6.05 -7.60
CA THR A 115 -9.82 5.89 -6.96
C THR A 115 -9.10 7.24 -6.87
N ARG A 116 -8.28 7.40 -5.83
CA ARG A 116 -7.36 8.53 -5.69
C ARG A 116 -6.03 8.07 -5.11
N VAL A 117 -4.95 8.61 -5.68
CA VAL A 117 -3.61 8.53 -5.13
C VAL A 117 -3.15 9.95 -4.86
N LEU A 118 -2.69 10.21 -3.64
CA LEU A 118 -2.10 11.48 -3.24
C LEU A 118 -0.64 11.25 -2.92
N TYR A 119 0.23 12.09 -3.49
CA TYR A 119 1.65 12.12 -3.15
C TYR A 119 1.99 13.51 -2.59
N LEU A 120 2.53 13.54 -1.38
CA LEU A 120 3.08 14.73 -0.75
C LEU A 120 4.60 14.59 -0.72
N PRO A 121 5.38 15.41 -1.44
CA PRO A 121 6.84 15.29 -1.47
C PRO A 121 7.52 15.56 -0.12
N GLU A 122 6.85 16.31 0.75
CA GLU A 122 7.36 16.70 2.06
C GLU A 122 6.84 15.75 3.15
N GLU A 123 7.76 15.31 4.01
CA GLU A 123 7.49 14.41 5.14
C GLU A 123 7.40 15.12 6.49
N ASP A 124 7.90 16.37 6.52
CA ASP A 124 8.07 17.20 7.70
C ASP A 124 6.92 18.22 7.84
N VAL A 125 5.77 17.89 7.24
CA VAL A 125 4.53 18.67 7.30
C VAL A 125 3.77 18.29 8.56
N GLU A 126 3.08 19.25 9.17
CA GLU A 126 2.14 18.95 10.25
C GLU A 126 1.02 18.05 9.71
N LEU A 127 0.83 16.88 10.33
CA LEU A 127 -0.20 15.92 9.98
C LEU A 127 -1.17 15.76 11.15
N ARG A 128 -2.44 15.53 10.81
CA ARG A 128 -3.48 15.17 11.78
C ARG A 128 -4.23 13.94 11.31
N ARG A 129 -4.54 13.05 12.25
CA ARG A 129 -5.44 11.93 12.00
C ARG A 129 -6.87 12.44 11.91
N ILE A 130 -7.55 12.16 10.80
CA ILE A 130 -8.96 12.54 10.64
C ILE A 130 -9.82 11.29 10.37
N PRO A 131 -10.92 11.09 11.11
CA PRO A 131 -11.79 9.95 10.88
C PRO A 131 -12.54 10.10 9.54
N HIS A 132 -12.99 8.97 9.01
CA HIS A 132 -13.84 8.96 7.82
C HIS A 132 -15.10 9.84 8.03
N PRO A 133 -15.48 10.70 7.07
CA PRO A 133 -16.51 11.72 7.27
C PRO A 133 -17.96 11.20 7.29
N THR A 134 -18.19 9.92 7.00
CA THR A 134 -19.55 9.33 6.96
C THR A 134 -20.08 8.97 8.35
N VAL A 135 -21.35 9.29 8.60
CA VAL A 135 -22.09 8.92 9.83
C VAL A 135 -22.25 7.39 9.93
N LYS A 136 -22.01 6.83 11.13
CA LYS A 136 -22.14 5.39 11.47
C LYS A 136 -23.34 4.72 10.76
N GLY A 137 -23.07 3.63 10.03
CA GLY A 137 -24.10 2.73 9.48
C GLY A 137 -24.10 2.53 7.95
N LYS A 138 -23.42 3.39 7.18
CA LYS A 138 -23.23 3.20 5.71
C LYS A 138 -21.79 2.89 5.29
N TRP A 139 -20.85 2.97 6.23
CA TRP A 139 -19.42 2.77 5.96
C TRP A 139 -18.94 1.49 6.64
N ARG A 140 -18.09 0.74 5.95
CA ARG A 140 -17.36 -0.40 6.53
C ARG A 140 -16.08 0.13 7.17
N GLU A 141 -16.01 0.07 8.49
CA GLU A 141 -14.77 0.32 9.23
C GLU A 141 -13.66 -0.59 8.72
N THR A 142 -12.61 0.00 8.17
CA THR A 142 -11.37 -0.72 7.86
C THR A 142 -10.54 -0.73 9.13
N GLY A 143 -10.27 -1.92 9.69
CA GLY A 143 -9.35 -2.04 10.81
C GLY A 143 -7.98 -1.46 10.46
N ALA A 144 -7.29 -0.88 11.44
CA ALA A 144 -5.95 -0.36 11.25
C ALA A 144 -4.90 -1.48 11.40
N ALA A 145 -3.86 -1.42 10.58
CA ALA A 145 -2.68 -2.26 10.71
C ALA A 145 -1.43 -1.41 10.51
N SER A 146 -0.49 -1.53 11.46
CA SER A 146 0.87 -1.05 11.24
C SER A 146 1.56 -1.96 10.22
N ILE A 147 2.50 -1.40 9.46
CA ILE A 147 3.24 -2.18 8.48
C ILE A 147 4.75 -2.05 8.65
N THR A 148 5.44 -3.13 8.33
CA THR A 148 6.89 -3.17 8.19
C THR A 148 7.22 -3.73 6.82
N CYS A 149 8.31 -3.26 6.22
CA CYS A 149 8.76 -3.72 4.92
C CYS A 149 9.94 -4.68 5.06
N ASP A 150 9.98 -5.68 4.18
CA ASP A 150 11.13 -6.54 3.91
C ASP A 150 11.39 -6.56 2.40
N ILE A 151 12.55 -7.08 1.99
CA ILE A 151 12.93 -7.17 0.58
C ILE A 151 12.80 -8.61 0.09
N PHE A 152 12.10 -8.79 -1.03
CA PHE A 152 12.31 -9.92 -1.91
C PHE A 152 13.16 -9.47 -3.08
N SER A 153 14.36 -10.02 -3.19
CA SER A 153 15.28 -9.69 -4.28
C SER A 153 15.96 -10.96 -4.77
N VAL A 154 16.22 -10.97 -6.08
CA VAL A 154 16.79 -12.12 -6.78
C VAL A 154 18.15 -11.78 -7.34
N ASP A 155 19.12 -12.64 -7.04
CA ASP A 155 20.46 -12.55 -7.61
C ASP A 155 20.39 -13.00 -9.07
N ASN A 156 20.50 -12.03 -9.99
CA ASN A 156 20.53 -12.28 -11.44
C ASN A 156 21.94 -12.59 -11.98
N ASN A 157 22.86 -13.04 -11.11
CA ASN A 157 24.25 -13.32 -11.47
C ASN A 157 24.40 -14.64 -12.23
#